data_AF-A0A955KND9-F1
#
_entry.id   AF-A0A955KND9-F1
#
_cell.length_a   1.000
_cell.length_b   1.000
_cell.length_c   1.000
_cell.angle_alpha   90.00
_cell.angle_beta   90.00
_cell.angle_gamma   90.00
#
_symmetry.space_group_name_H-M   'P 1'
#
loop_
_entity.id
_entity.type
_entity.pdbx_description
1 polymer ?
#
loop_
_entity_poly.entity_id
_entity_poly.type
_entity_poly.pdbx_seq_one_letter_code
_entity_poly.pdbx_strand_id
1 'polypeptide(L)'
;MPQIQTLITAGEVVKYSPESSKFPPQAVQPHIFRKERAFVRAFLGHEFHQLLIADLEDVSALQAWSPAKQYSTGDVVDYFGMTLKSLVNTNSVNPCDDTEGTSWQLMRKFQSDCYENLWVQGLREYLAYTVMAAAIDHTTFPAGARGVVEWVDDASSSRSASNSTFVARKNKLLSDASEALENLKEWVYREHTDADTLCDFSEMLWLKSCTTKPGIHRGRRFHFQNKRTQSRW
;
A
#
# COMPACT_ATOMS: atom_id res chain seq x y z
N MET A 1 -23.44 -7.58 1.50
CA MET A 1 -22.66 -6.39 1.90
C MET A 1 -22.04 -5.82 0.63
N PRO A 2 -22.11 -4.51 0.36
CA PRO A 2 -21.44 -3.93 -0.80
C PRO A 2 -19.95 -4.26 -0.72
N GLN A 3 -19.37 -4.78 -1.81
CA GLN A 3 -17.92 -4.96 -1.89
C GLN A 3 -17.29 -3.57 -1.80
N ILE A 4 -16.49 -3.37 -0.76
CA ILE A 4 -15.73 -2.12 -0.63
C ILE A 4 -14.58 -2.23 -1.62
N GLN A 5 -14.59 -1.37 -2.62
CA GLN A 5 -13.50 -1.27 -3.59
C GLN A 5 -12.25 -0.72 -2.89
N THR A 6 -11.14 -1.44 -3.03
CA THR A 6 -9.83 -1.07 -2.49
C THR A 6 -8.89 -0.74 -3.63
N LEU A 7 -7.94 0.17 -3.40
CA LEU A 7 -6.93 0.53 -4.40
C LEU A 7 -6.00 -0.64 -4.68
N ILE A 8 -5.53 -1.34 -3.65
CA ILE A 8 -4.59 -2.45 -3.80
C ILE A 8 -5.31 -3.81 -3.65
N THR A 9 -4.89 -4.80 -4.42
CA THR A 9 -5.34 -6.19 -4.30
C THR A 9 -4.35 -7.05 -3.51
N ALA A 10 -4.79 -8.22 -3.04
CA ALA A 10 -3.91 -9.11 -2.28
C ALA A 10 -2.70 -9.61 -3.10
N GLY A 11 -2.90 -9.91 -4.39
CA GLY A 11 -1.81 -10.30 -5.29
C GLY A 11 -0.79 -9.18 -5.52
N GLU A 12 -1.27 -7.94 -5.67
CA GLU A 12 -0.40 -6.76 -5.79
C GLU A 12 0.43 -6.54 -4.53
N VAL A 13 -0.15 -6.71 -3.34
CA VAL A 13 0.60 -6.60 -2.09
C VAL A 13 1.74 -7.62 -2.03
N VAL A 14 1.47 -8.89 -2.36
CA VAL A 14 2.51 -9.93 -2.35
C VAL A 14 3.59 -9.63 -3.39
N LYS A 15 3.19 -9.24 -4.61
CA LYS A 15 4.11 -8.92 -5.71
C LYS A 15 5.02 -7.73 -5.43
N TYR A 16 4.46 -6.65 -4.86
CA TYR A 16 5.21 -5.42 -4.61
C TYR A 16 5.92 -5.43 -3.25
N SER A 17 5.60 -6.35 -2.35
CA SER A 17 6.37 -6.52 -1.11
C SER A 17 7.70 -7.23 -1.37
N PRO A 18 8.76 -7.00 -0.55
CA PRO A 18 10.01 -7.75 -0.66
C PRO A 18 9.91 -9.18 -0.10
N GLU A 19 8.71 -9.61 0.30
CA GLU A 19 8.47 -10.96 0.78
C GLU A 19 8.40 -11.96 -0.38
N SER A 20 8.58 -13.25 -0.07
CA SER A 20 8.50 -14.29 -1.09
C SER A 20 7.13 -14.29 -1.76
N SER A 21 7.11 -14.51 -3.08
CA SER A 21 5.89 -14.80 -3.86
C SER A 21 5.08 -16.00 -3.33
N LYS A 22 5.64 -16.77 -2.40
CA LYS A 22 4.98 -17.86 -1.66
C LYS A 22 4.08 -17.39 -0.52
N PHE A 23 4.10 -16.11 -0.14
CA PHE A 23 3.23 -15.61 0.93
C PHE A 23 1.76 -15.72 0.50
N PRO A 24 0.88 -16.31 1.33
CA PRO A 24 -0.51 -16.58 0.94
C PRO A 24 -1.29 -15.25 0.81
N PRO A 25 -1.83 -14.91 -0.38
CA PRO A 25 -2.59 -13.67 -0.57
C PRO A 25 -3.81 -13.56 0.37
N GLN A 26 -4.41 -14.69 0.77
CA GLN A 26 -5.57 -14.72 1.67
C GLN A 26 -5.25 -14.18 3.07
N ALA A 27 -3.99 -14.29 3.52
CA ALA A 27 -3.58 -13.74 4.81
C ALA A 27 -3.46 -12.22 4.78
N VAL A 28 -3.22 -11.64 3.60
CA VAL A 28 -3.07 -10.20 3.40
C VAL A 28 -4.43 -9.50 3.31
N GLN A 29 -5.39 -10.16 2.66
CA GLN A 29 -6.70 -9.60 2.31
C GLN A 29 -7.43 -8.88 3.47
N PRO A 30 -7.48 -9.40 4.72
CA PRO A 30 -8.18 -8.73 5.82
C PRO A 30 -7.55 -7.40 6.25
N HIS A 31 -6.28 -7.17 5.91
CA HIS A 31 -5.52 -5.99 6.33
C HIS A 31 -5.64 -4.82 5.35
N ILE A 32 -5.90 -5.10 4.06
CA ILE A 32 -5.95 -4.12 2.98
C ILE A 32 -6.88 -2.97 3.33
N PHE A 33 -8.16 -3.26 3.55
CA PHE A 33 -9.17 -2.23 3.82
C PHE A 33 -8.82 -1.37 5.05
N ARG A 34 -8.26 -1.98 6.10
CA ARG A 34 -7.94 -1.27 7.35
C ARG A 34 -6.76 -0.31 7.15
N LYS A 35 -5.70 -0.77 6.48
CA LYS A 35 -4.49 0.02 6.24
C LYS A 35 -4.73 1.11 5.22
N GLU A 36 -5.43 0.80 4.13
CA GLU A 36 -5.83 1.78 3.13
C GLU A 36 -6.69 2.87 3.76
N ARG A 37 -7.74 2.51 4.53
CA ARG A 37 -8.59 3.50 5.18
C ARG A 37 -7.83 4.35 6.21
N ALA A 38 -6.83 3.79 6.89
CA ALA A 38 -5.97 4.57 7.79
C ALA A 38 -5.13 5.58 6.99
N PHE A 39 -4.56 5.15 5.86
CA PHE A 39 -3.78 6.00 4.97
C PHE A 39 -4.65 7.11 4.33
N VAL A 40 -5.85 6.78 3.87
CA VAL A 40 -6.81 7.75 3.31
C VAL A 40 -7.13 8.85 4.32
N ARG A 41 -7.33 8.51 5.60
CA ARG A 41 -7.61 9.52 6.64
C ARG A 41 -6.41 10.39 6.96
N ALA A 42 -5.20 9.84 6.90
CA ALA A 42 -3.99 10.53 7.35
C ALA A 42 -3.31 11.34 6.24
N PHE A 43 -3.41 10.89 4.98
CA PHE A 43 -2.58 11.39 3.89
C PHE A 43 -3.36 11.79 2.63
N LEU A 44 -4.11 10.86 2.02
CA LEU A 44 -4.79 11.14 0.75
C LEU A 44 -5.97 12.11 0.90
N GLY A 45 -6.79 11.92 1.94
CA GLY A 45 -8.11 12.54 2.03
C GLY A 45 -9.18 11.69 1.33
N HIS A 46 -10.42 11.81 1.80
CA HIS A 46 -11.54 11.03 1.29
C HIS A 46 -11.92 11.40 -0.16
N GLU A 47 -11.95 12.71 -0.47
CA GLU A 47 -12.29 13.20 -1.82
C GLU A 47 -11.29 12.69 -2.87
N PHE A 48 -9.99 12.83 -2.60
CA PHE A 48 -8.95 12.33 -3.51
C PHE A 48 -8.99 10.81 -3.65
N HIS A 49 -9.29 10.08 -2.57
CA HIS A 49 -9.47 8.62 -2.65
C HIS A 49 -10.65 8.23 -3.56
N GLN A 50 -11.76 8.97 -3.52
CA GLN A 50 -12.89 8.72 -4.42
C GLN A 50 -12.53 9.00 -5.88
N LEU A 51 -11.72 10.02 -6.16
CA LEU A 51 -11.21 10.28 -7.51
C LEU A 51 -10.34 9.12 -8.02
N LEU A 52 -9.44 8.60 -7.18
CA LEU A 52 -8.64 7.42 -7.52
C LEU A 52 -9.51 6.20 -7.81
N ILE A 53 -10.50 5.91 -6.96
CA ILE A 53 -11.41 4.77 -7.15
C ILE A 53 -12.22 4.92 -8.44
N ALA A 54 -12.65 6.15 -8.77
CA ALA A 54 -13.40 6.43 -10.00
C ALA A 54 -12.55 6.28 -11.28
N ASP A 55 -11.24 6.51 -11.19
CA ASP A 55 -10.30 6.40 -12.33
C ASP A 55 -9.67 5.01 -12.48
N LEU A 56 -10.04 4.04 -11.64
CA LEU A 56 -9.59 2.67 -11.78
C LEU A 56 -10.04 2.10 -13.14
N GLU A 57 -9.17 1.31 -13.76
CA GLU A 57 -9.52 0.54 -14.96
C GLU A 57 -10.69 -0.41 -14.67
N ASP A 58 -11.65 -0.47 -15.60
CA ASP A 58 -12.83 -1.34 -15.45
C ASP A 58 -12.44 -2.81 -15.63
N VAL A 59 -12.39 -3.51 -14.50
CA VAL A 59 -12.04 -4.93 -14.40
C VAL A 59 -13.24 -5.81 -14.04
N SER A 60 -14.46 -5.30 -14.16
CA SER A 60 -15.68 -5.99 -13.74
C SER A 60 -15.97 -7.28 -14.53
N ALA A 61 -15.51 -7.37 -15.78
CA ALA A 61 -15.74 -8.51 -16.68
C ALA A 61 -14.59 -9.52 -16.73
N LEU A 62 -13.60 -9.42 -15.84
CA LEU A 62 -12.44 -10.31 -15.87
C LEU A 62 -12.80 -11.76 -15.54
N GLN A 63 -12.23 -12.68 -16.32
CA GLN A 63 -12.25 -14.10 -16.00
C GLN A 63 -10.98 -14.47 -15.24
N ALA A 64 -11.13 -15.30 -14.20
CA ALA A 64 -9.99 -15.90 -13.55
C ALA A 64 -9.15 -16.69 -14.56
N TRP A 65 -7.82 -16.57 -14.45
CA TRP A 65 -6.91 -17.37 -15.26
C TRP A 65 -7.13 -18.86 -15.00
N SER A 66 -7.07 -19.67 -16.06
CA SER A 66 -7.25 -21.12 -16.01
C SER A 66 -6.18 -21.82 -16.84
N PRO A 67 -5.51 -22.85 -16.30
CA PRO A 67 -4.48 -23.60 -17.03
C PRO A 67 -5.04 -24.41 -18.21
N ALA A 68 -6.37 -24.63 -18.25
CA ALA A 68 -7.02 -25.39 -19.32
C ALA A 68 -7.41 -24.52 -20.53
N LYS A 69 -7.26 -23.20 -20.44
CA LYS A 69 -7.68 -22.25 -21.48
C LYS A 69 -6.45 -21.70 -22.21
N GLN A 70 -6.59 -21.50 -23.51
CA GLN A 70 -5.64 -20.73 -24.32
C GLN A 70 -6.18 -19.32 -24.50
N TYR A 71 -5.29 -18.33 -24.40
CA TYR A 71 -5.63 -16.92 -24.47
C TYR A 71 -5.11 -16.30 -25.76
N SER A 72 -5.92 -15.47 -26.40
CA SER A 72 -5.51 -14.71 -27.58
C SER A 72 -4.71 -13.47 -27.15
N THR A 73 -3.94 -12.88 -28.07
CA THR A 73 -3.29 -11.60 -27.82
C THR A 73 -4.35 -10.55 -27.46
N GLY A 74 -4.15 -9.84 -26.35
CA GLY A 74 -5.06 -8.82 -25.86
C GLY A 74 -6.10 -9.32 -24.85
N ASP A 75 -6.26 -10.63 -24.67
CA ASP A 75 -7.13 -11.18 -23.64
C ASP A 75 -6.64 -10.77 -22.25
N VAL A 76 -7.57 -10.42 -21.37
CA VAL A 76 -7.29 -9.99 -20.00
C VAL A 76 -7.81 -11.03 -19.01
N VAL A 77 -7.01 -11.33 -18.00
CA VAL A 77 -7.31 -12.34 -16.97
C VAL A 77 -7.02 -11.79 -15.57
N ASP A 78 -7.75 -12.31 -14.59
CA ASP A 78 -7.40 -12.16 -13.17
C ASP A 78 -6.53 -13.34 -12.70
N TYR A 79 -5.31 -13.04 -12.28
CA TYR A 79 -4.37 -14.01 -11.70
C TYR A 79 -4.05 -13.62 -10.26
N PHE A 80 -4.72 -14.27 -9.30
CA PHE A 80 -4.58 -14.01 -7.86
C PHE A 80 -4.78 -12.54 -7.46
N GLY A 81 -5.69 -11.82 -8.14
CA GLY A 81 -5.96 -10.40 -7.91
C GLY A 81 -5.10 -9.46 -8.75
N MET A 82 -4.23 -9.97 -9.62
CA MET A 82 -3.49 -9.17 -10.60
C MET A 82 -4.19 -9.24 -11.95
N THR A 83 -4.40 -8.10 -12.57
CA THR A 83 -4.97 -8.02 -13.92
C THR A 83 -3.85 -8.10 -14.95
N LEU A 84 -3.84 -9.19 -15.72
CA LEU A 84 -2.80 -9.46 -16.71
C LEU A 84 -3.39 -9.50 -18.11
N LYS A 85 -2.68 -8.93 -19.08
CA LYS A 85 -3.00 -8.94 -20.50
C LYS A 85 -2.07 -9.88 -21.24
N SER A 86 -2.62 -10.78 -22.05
CA SER A 86 -1.84 -11.68 -22.89
C SER A 86 -1.18 -10.91 -24.04
N LEU A 87 0.12 -11.12 -24.23
CA LEU A 87 0.91 -10.52 -25.32
C LEU A 87 0.98 -11.42 -26.55
N VAL A 88 0.85 -12.72 -26.36
CA VAL A 88 0.99 -13.73 -27.42
C VAL A 88 -0.34 -14.42 -27.73
N ASN A 89 -0.50 -14.84 -28.98
CA ASN A 89 -1.68 -15.60 -29.39
C ASN A 89 -1.55 -17.05 -28.93
N THR A 90 -2.67 -17.72 -28.65
CA THR A 90 -2.69 -19.08 -28.09
C THR A 90 -1.83 -19.25 -26.82
N ASN A 91 -1.76 -18.22 -25.99
CA ASN A 91 -0.98 -18.21 -24.76
C ASN A 91 -1.52 -19.26 -23.77
N SER A 92 -0.67 -20.21 -23.41
CA SER A 92 -0.91 -21.23 -22.37
C SER A 92 0.12 -21.18 -21.25
N VAL A 93 0.98 -20.16 -21.24
CA VAL A 93 2.03 -20.00 -20.22
C VAL A 93 1.37 -19.61 -18.91
N ASN A 94 1.77 -20.25 -17.83
CA ASN A 94 1.32 -19.86 -16.50
C ASN A 94 1.96 -18.50 -16.13
N PRO A 95 1.18 -17.50 -15.71
CA PRO A 95 1.73 -16.21 -15.31
C PRO A 95 2.84 -16.24 -14.25
N CYS A 96 2.90 -17.26 -13.39
CA CYS A 96 4.03 -17.38 -12.45
C CYS A 96 5.34 -17.84 -13.09
N ASP A 97 5.27 -18.49 -14.25
CA ASP A 97 6.42 -19.03 -14.96
C ASP A 97 6.98 -18.02 -15.99
N ASP A 98 6.21 -16.98 -16.33
CA ASP A 98 6.63 -15.90 -17.23
C ASP A 98 7.47 -14.84 -16.50
N THR A 99 8.64 -15.24 -16.01
CA THR A 99 9.56 -14.35 -15.29
C THR A 99 10.11 -13.21 -16.15
N GLU A 100 10.11 -13.38 -17.48
CA GLU A 100 10.62 -12.40 -18.44
C GLU A 100 9.53 -11.42 -18.93
N GLY A 101 8.25 -11.66 -18.61
CA GLY A 101 7.13 -10.83 -19.03
C GLY A 101 6.89 -10.85 -20.54
N THR A 102 7.21 -11.96 -21.20
CA THR A 102 7.10 -12.12 -22.66
C THR A 102 5.70 -12.52 -23.10
N SER A 103 4.95 -13.19 -22.22
CA SER A 103 3.63 -13.74 -22.49
C SER A 103 2.52 -12.94 -21.81
N TRP A 104 2.80 -12.35 -20.65
CA TRP A 104 1.85 -11.62 -19.81
C TRP A 104 2.40 -10.24 -19.45
N GLN A 105 1.59 -9.23 -19.69
CA GLN A 105 1.83 -7.86 -19.25
C GLN A 105 0.90 -7.50 -18.11
N LEU A 106 1.41 -6.87 -17.05
CA LEU A 106 0.57 -6.27 -16.03
C LEU A 106 -0.17 -5.07 -16.64
N MET A 107 -1.50 -5.08 -16.54
CA MET A 107 -2.31 -3.94 -16.97
C MET A 107 -2.05 -2.74 -16.06
N ARG A 108 -2.24 -1.56 -16.64
CA ARG A 108 -2.28 -0.31 -15.87
C ARG A 108 -3.40 -0.40 -14.83
N LYS A 109 -3.20 0.30 -13.72
CA LYS A 109 -4.17 0.36 -12.63
C LYS A 109 -5.21 1.44 -12.85
N PHE A 110 -4.76 2.57 -13.38
CA PHE A 110 -5.56 3.78 -13.59
C PHE A 110 -5.63 4.15 -15.07
N GLN A 111 -6.78 4.71 -15.46
CA GLN A 111 -7.00 5.21 -16.81
C GLN A 111 -6.14 6.45 -17.08
N SER A 112 -6.00 7.35 -16.09
CA SER A 112 -5.17 8.53 -16.20
C SER A 112 -3.67 8.22 -16.02
N ASP A 113 -2.83 8.85 -16.85
CA ASP A 113 -1.37 8.75 -16.71
C ASP A 113 -0.87 9.33 -15.38
N CYS A 114 -1.54 10.37 -14.88
CA CYS A 114 -1.20 11.02 -13.62
C CYS A 114 -1.35 10.07 -12.42
N TYR A 115 -2.47 9.35 -12.31
CA TYR A 115 -2.68 8.42 -11.21
C TYR A 115 -1.89 7.13 -11.39
N GLU A 116 -1.66 6.69 -12.63
CA GLU A 116 -0.75 5.58 -12.89
C GLU A 116 0.69 5.93 -12.47
N ASN A 117 1.16 7.14 -12.77
CA ASN A 117 2.46 7.59 -12.30
C ASN A 117 2.50 7.68 -10.77
N LEU A 118 1.48 8.28 -10.13
CA LEU A 118 1.37 8.30 -8.66
C LEU A 118 1.45 6.89 -8.06
N TRP A 119 0.79 5.91 -8.69
CA TRP A 119 0.80 4.51 -8.31
C TRP A 119 2.20 3.91 -8.36
N VAL A 120 2.88 4.09 -9.48
CA VAL A 120 4.22 3.53 -9.77
C VAL A 120 5.30 4.16 -8.91
N GLN A 121 5.22 5.47 -8.64
CA GLN A 121 6.28 6.24 -7.97
C GLN A 121 6.40 5.97 -6.47
N GLY A 122 5.39 5.37 -5.84
CA GLY A 122 5.52 4.95 -4.44
C GLY A 122 4.23 4.55 -3.75
N LEU A 123 3.05 4.93 -4.26
CA LEU A 123 1.79 4.62 -3.61
C LEU A 123 1.55 3.11 -3.49
N ARG A 124 1.87 2.33 -4.54
CA ARG A 124 1.73 0.86 -4.51
C ARG A 124 2.66 0.19 -3.49
N GLU A 125 3.89 0.67 -3.38
CA GLU A 125 4.92 0.11 -2.50
C GLU A 125 4.58 0.43 -1.04
N TYR A 126 4.21 1.68 -0.76
CA TYR A 126 3.75 2.09 0.56
C TYR A 126 2.58 1.22 1.06
N LEU A 127 1.55 1.05 0.22
CA LEU A 127 0.40 0.23 0.57
C LEU A 127 0.80 -1.24 0.74
N ALA A 128 1.60 -1.78 -0.19
CA ALA A 128 2.07 -3.16 -0.10
C ALA A 128 2.85 -3.42 1.20
N TYR A 129 3.82 -2.58 1.53
CA TYR A 129 4.67 -2.76 2.71
C TYR A 129 3.88 -2.61 4.02
N THR A 130 3.00 -1.61 4.13
CA THR A 130 2.21 -1.39 5.34
C THR A 130 1.16 -2.48 5.58
N VAL A 131 0.57 -3.02 4.51
CA VAL A 131 -0.35 -4.16 4.58
C VAL A 131 0.41 -5.44 4.91
N MET A 132 1.53 -5.70 4.23
CA MET A 132 2.36 -6.89 4.45
C MET A 132 2.91 -6.94 5.87
N ALA A 133 3.43 -5.82 6.39
CA ALA A 133 3.91 -5.72 7.77
C ALA A 133 2.83 -6.08 8.81
N ALA A 134 1.56 -5.79 8.52
CA ALA A 134 0.45 -6.19 9.38
C ALA A 134 0.03 -7.65 9.18
N ALA A 135 0.06 -8.16 7.94
CA ALA A 135 -0.27 -9.56 7.66
C ALA A 135 0.72 -10.51 8.34
N ILE A 136 2.02 -10.19 8.27
CA ILE A 136 3.11 -10.97 8.86
C ILE A 136 2.91 -11.18 10.38
N ASP A 137 2.48 -10.15 11.11
CA ASP A 137 2.17 -10.25 12.55
C ASP A 137 1.15 -11.35 12.86
N HIS A 138 0.09 -11.41 12.07
CA HIS A 138 -1.03 -12.32 12.31
C HIS A 138 -0.74 -13.74 11.81
N THR A 139 0.08 -13.90 10.77
CA THR A 139 0.47 -15.24 10.28
C THR A 139 1.53 -15.89 11.16
N THR A 140 2.45 -15.12 11.73
CA THR A 140 3.56 -15.67 12.52
C THR A 140 3.15 -15.99 13.96
N PHE A 141 2.24 -15.22 14.54
CA PHE A 141 1.77 -15.41 15.91
C PHE A 141 0.27 -15.73 15.94
N PRO A 142 -0.15 -16.91 15.44
CA PRO A 142 -1.55 -17.29 15.53
C PRO A 142 -1.96 -17.42 17.00
N ALA A 143 -3.02 -16.72 17.38
CA ALA A 143 -3.65 -16.87 18.67
C ALA A 143 -4.56 -18.12 18.64
N GLY A 144 -4.20 -19.14 19.42
CA GLY A 144 -5.03 -20.33 19.65
C GLY A 144 -5.78 -20.26 20.97
N ALA A 145 -6.63 -21.26 21.24
CA ALA A 145 -7.38 -21.37 22.50
C ALA A 145 -6.50 -21.46 23.76
N ARG A 146 -5.20 -21.72 23.59
CA ARG A 146 -4.20 -21.81 24.67
C ARG A 146 -3.27 -20.59 24.75
N GLY A 147 -3.54 -19.54 23.96
CA GLY A 147 -2.69 -18.34 23.87
C GLY A 147 -1.99 -18.22 22.51
N VAL A 148 -1.07 -17.26 22.43
CA VAL A 148 -0.23 -17.05 21.23
C VAL A 148 0.80 -18.15 21.15
N VAL A 149 0.83 -18.88 20.03
CA VAL A 149 1.78 -19.96 19.79
C VAL A 149 2.84 -19.45 18.81
N GLU A 150 4.10 -19.49 19.21
CA GLU A 150 5.24 -19.32 18.30
C GLU A 150 5.54 -20.68 17.66
N TRP A 151 5.63 -20.73 16.34
CA TRP A 151 6.05 -21.95 15.65
C TRP A 151 7.52 -22.21 15.98
N VAL A 152 7.77 -23.19 16.84
CA VAL A 152 9.11 -23.74 17.10
C VAL A 152 9.26 -24.95 16.18
N ASP A 153 10.27 -24.92 15.31
CA ASP A 153 10.54 -26.00 14.34
C ASP A 153 10.84 -27.31 15.07
N ASP A 154 9.98 -28.31 14.88
CA ASP A 154 10.25 -29.71 15.26
C ASP A 154 10.72 -30.48 14.01
N ALA A 155 11.97 -30.92 14.05
CA ALA A 155 12.58 -31.98 13.23
C ALA A 155 12.72 -31.82 11.70
N SER A 156 12.25 -30.73 11.07
CA SER A 156 12.61 -30.41 9.68
C SER A 156 13.74 -29.37 9.65
N SER A 157 14.65 -29.42 8.68
CA SER A 157 15.86 -28.60 8.62
C SER A 157 15.63 -27.08 8.42
N SER A 158 14.39 -26.60 8.55
CA SER A 158 14.10 -25.18 8.72
C SER A 158 14.41 -24.76 10.17
N ARG A 159 14.91 -23.54 10.34
CA ARG A 159 15.00 -22.89 11.64
C ARG A 159 14.01 -21.75 11.64
N SER A 160 12.99 -21.82 12.50
CA SER A 160 12.13 -20.70 12.80
C SER A 160 12.96 -19.49 13.24
N ALA A 161 12.63 -18.30 12.71
CA ALA A 161 13.34 -17.08 13.04
C ALA A 161 13.02 -16.66 14.47
N SER A 162 14.03 -16.22 15.23
CA SER A 162 13.79 -15.68 16.57
C SER A 162 12.86 -14.47 16.52
N ASN A 163 12.05 -14.25 17.56
CA ASN A 163 11.21 -13.05 17.70
C ASN A 163 11.99 -11.74 17.45
N SER A 164 13.26 -11.66 17.85
CA SER A 164 14.11 -10.48 17.56
C SER A 164 14.35 -10.27 16.06
N THR A 165 14.60 -11.35 15.31
CA THR A 165 14.79 -11.30 13.85
C THR A 165 13.49 -10.93 13.15
N PHE A 166 12.37 -11.47 13.63
CA PHE A 166 11.03 -11.12 13.17
C PHE A 166 10.74 -9.63 13.35
N VAL A 167 10.91 -9.10 14.57
CA VAL A 167 10.68 -7.69 14.87
C VAL A 167 11.59 -6.79 14.04
N ALA A 168 12.86 -7.15 13.88
CA ALA A 168 13.79 -6.42 13.02
C ALA A 168 13.33 -6.37 11.56
N ARG A 169 12.86 -7.51 11.00
CA ARG A 169 12.34 -7.58 9.63
C ARG A 169 11.07 -6.75 9.44
N LYS A 170 10.13 -6.82 10.39
CA LYS A 170 8.93 -5.98 10.37
C LYS A 170 9.26 -4.50 10.45
N ASN A 171 10.14 -4.11 11.37
CA ASN A 171 10.56 -2.71 11.50
C ASN A 171 11.26 -2.22 10.23
N LYS A 172 12.03 -3.09 9.56
CA LYS A 172 12.59 -2.79 8.25
C LYS A 172 11.51 -2.53 7.20
N LEU A 173 10.48 -3.39 7.09
CA LEU A 173 9.35 -3.15 6.18
C LEU A 173 8.64 -1.81 6.45
N LEU A 174 8.47 -1.44 7.72
CA LEU A 174 7.86 -0.17 8.09
C LEU A 174 8.78 1.03 7.78
N SER A 175 10.10 0.86 7.90
CA SER A 175 11.09 1.84 7.49
C SER A 175 11.06 2.04 5.98
N ASP A 176 11.10 0.96 5.20
CA ASP A 176 11.04 0.99 3.74
C ASP A 176 9.70 1.61 3.27
N ALA A 177 8.60 1.36 3.99
CA ALA A 177 7.33 2.03 3.75
C ALA A 177 7.41 3.53 3.99
N SER A 178 8.06 3.96 5.08
CA SER A 178 8.23 5.40 5.34
C SER A 178 9.08 6.08 4.27
N GLU A 179 10.13 5.42 3.78
CA GLU A 179 10.96 5.92 2.68
C GLU A 179 10.15 6.05 1.38
N ALA A 180 9.38 5.02 1.01
CA ALA A 180 8.48 5.08 -0.14
C ALA A 180 7.46 6.23 -0.03
N LEU A 181 6.97 6.52 1.18
CA LEU A 181 6.06 7.65 1.42
C LEU A 181 6.77 9.01 1.28
N GLU A 182 7.99 9.16 1.78
CA GLU A 182 8.74 10.41 1.64
C GLU A 182 9.10 10.67 0.17
N ASN A 183 9.52 9.65 -0.57
CA ASN A 183 9.77 9.74 -2.01
C ASN A 183 8.48 10.13 -2.77
N LEU A 184 7.34 9.54 -2.39
CA LEU A 184 6.04 9.89 -2.96
C LEU A 184 5.67 11.35 -2.68
N LYS A 185 5.88 11.84 -1.45
CA LYS A 185 5.60 13.23 -1.07
C LYS A 185 6.44 14.21 -1.89
N GLU A 186 7.74 13.95 -2.02
CA GLU A 186 8.64 14.78 -2.79
C GLU A 186 8.22 14.82 -4.26
N TRP A 187 7.91 13.65 -4.83
CA TRP A 187 7.39 13.54 -6.20
C TRP A 187 6.10 14.34 -6.38
N VAL A 188 5.08 14.09 -5.54
CA VAL A 188 3.78 14.79 -5.61
C VAL A 188 3.95 16.30 -5.49
N TYR A 189 4.81 16.75 -4.58
CA TYR A 189 5.09 18.18 -4.40
C TYR A 189 5.71 18.79 -5.66
N ARG A 190 6.72 18.13 -6.23
CA ARG A 190 7.37 18.58 -7.46
C ARG A 190 6.38 18.70 -8.60
N GLU A 191 5.62 17.64 -8.87
CA GLU A 191 4.63 17.64 -9.95
C GLU A 191 3.55 18.70 -9.72
N HIS A 192 3.01 18.82 -8.50
CA HIS A 192 2.00 19.84 -8.19
C HIS A 192 2.50 21.28 -8.40
N THR A 193 3.78 21.54 -8.17
CA THR A 193 4.37 22.88 -8.35
C THR A 193 4.82 23.18 -9.77
N ASP A 194 4.99 22.15 -10.59
CA ASP A 194 5.49 22.30 -11.95
C ASP A 194 4.34 22.70 -12.88
N ALA A 195 4.47 23.90 -13.46
CA ALA A 195 3.45 24.50 -14.33
C ALA A 195 3.26 23.74 -15.64
N ASP A 196 4.24 22.92 -16.04
CA ASP A 196 4.20 22.13 -17.27
C ASP A 196 3.49 20.78 -17.08
N THR A 197 3.21 20.37 -15.84
CA THR A 197 2.52 19.12 -15.58
C THR A 197 1.00 19.31 -15.63
N LEU A 198 0.31 18.37 -16.28
CA LEU A 198 -1.16 18.34 -16.37
C LEU A 198 -1.82 17.71 -15.13
N CYS A 199 -1.03 17.27 -14.15
CA CYS A 199 -1.52 16.47 -13.03
C CYS A 199 -1.96 17.35 -11.86
N ASP A 200 -3.26 17.34 -11.55
CA ASP A 200 -3.79 18.07 -10.40
C ASP A 200 -3.90 17.17 -9.16
N PHE A 201 -3.06 17.45 -8.16
CA PHE A 201 -3.08 16.82 -6.84
C PHE A 201 -3.61 17.75 -5.73
N SER A 202 -4.23 18.88 -6.08
CA SER A 202 -4.73 19.88 -5.14
C SER A 202 -5.71 19.32 -4.10
N GLU A 203 -6.45 18.26 -4.46
CA GLU A 203 -7.41 17.59 -3.59
C GLU A 203 -6.77 16.70 -2.50
N MET A 204 -5.47 16.43 -2.59
CA MET A 204 -4.77 15.60 -1.62
C MET A 204 -4.66 16.29 -0.25
N LEU A 205 -5.14 15.63 0.81
CA LEU A 205 -5.23 16.18 2.17
C LEU A 205 -3.87 16.66 2.69
N TRP A 206 -2.81 15.90 2.46
CA TRP A 206 -1.46 16.27 2.87
C TRP A 206 -1.01 17.61 2.23
N LEU A 207 -1.21 17.79 0.92
CA LEU A 207 -0.87 19.05 0.24
C LEU A 207 -1.68 20.24 0.77
N LYS A 208 -2.98 20.04 1.03
CA LYS A 208 -3.84 21.05 1.67
C LYS A 208 -3.30 21.46 3.04
N SER A 209 -2.81 20.49 3.82
CA SER A 209 -2.22 20.75 5.14
C SER A 209 -0.89 21.52 5.07
N CYS A 210 -0.08 21.29 4.04
CA CYS A 210 1.19 22.00 3.84
C CYS A 210 0.99 23.47 3.42
N THR A 211 -0.05 23.76 2.64
CA THR A 211 -0.35 25.13 2.17
C THR A 211 -1.02 26.00 3.24
N THR A 212 -1.75 25.39 4.18
CA THR A 212 -2.26 26.11 5.34
C THR A 212 -1.11 26.50 6.25
N LYS A 213 -0.64 27.75 6.15
CA LYS A 213 0.31 28.33 7.11
C LYS A 213 -0.17 28.02 8.52
N PRO A 214 0.66 27.46 9.41
CA PRO A 214 0.26 27.23 10.79
C PRO A 214 -0.21 28.58 11.33
N GLY A 215 -1.47 28.61 11.81
CA GLY A 215 -2.02 29.83 12.38
C GLY A 215 -1.03 30.34 13.41
N ILE A 216 -0.62 31.61 13.30
CA ILE A 216 0.32 32.22 14.24
C ILE A 216 -0.31 32.05 15.62
N HIS A 217 0.14 31.04 16.37
CA HIS A 217 -0.26 30.87 17.74
C HIS A 217 0.34 32.07 18.46
N ARG A 218 -0.50 33.08 18.72
CA ARG A 218 -0.17 34.16 19.64
C ARG A 218 0.21 33.46 20.94
N GLY A 219 1.53 33.36 21.18
CA GLY A 219 2.06 32.63 22.33
C GLY A 219 1.29 33.06 23.56
N ARG A 220 0.84 32.09 24.37
CA ARG A 220 0.19 32.41 25.64
C ARG A 220 1.13 33.36 26.38
N ARG A 221 0.72 34.62 26.53
CA ARG A 221 1.47 35.60 27.30
C ARG A 221 1.47 35.07 28.73
N PHE A 222 2.61 34.52 29.17
CA PHE A 222 2.82 34.18 30.55
C PHE A 222 2.87 35.50 31.33
N HIS A 223 1.74 35.87 31.93
CA HIS A 223 1.70 36.97 32.87
C HIS A 223 2.39 36.50 34.16
N PHE A 224 3.68 36.81 34.29
CA PHE A 224 4.37 36.70 35.57
C PHE A 224 3.75 37.73 36.52
N GLN A 225 2.83 37.29 37.37
CA GLN A 225 2.38 38.08 38.51
C GLN A 225 3.56 38.23 39.47
N ASN A 226 4.12 39.44 39.48
CA ASN A 226 5.19 39.80 40.39
C ASN A 226 4.59 39.88 41.81
N LYS A 227 4.62 38.78 42.57
CA LYS A 227 4.24 38.79 43.99
C LYS A 227 5.28 39.58 44.76
N ARG A 228 5.02 40.88 44.97
CA ARG A 228 5.76 41.69 45.94
C ARG A 228 5.56 41.07 47.32
N THR A 229 6.61 40.46 47.84
CA THR A 229 6.71 40.01 49.23
C THR A 229 6.58 41.24 50.11
N GLN A 230 5.43 41.41 50.77
CA GLN A 230 5.30 42.41 51.83
C GLN A 230 6.16 41.95 53.01
N SER A 231 7.28 42.63 53.23
CA SER A 231 8.02 42.54 54.48
C SER A 231 7.14 43.07 55.61
N ARG A 232 6.63 42.18 56.45
CA ARG A 232 6.07 42.56 57.74
C ARG A 232 7.23 42.80 58.70
N TRP A 233 7.30 44.04 59.19
CA TRP A 233 8.03 44.42 60.39
C TRP A 233 7.26 43.98 61.63
#